data_AF-A0AAP1PR02-F1
#
_entry.id   AF-A0AAP1PR02-F1
#
_cell.length_a   1.000
_cell.length_b   1.000
_cell.length_c   1.000
_cell.angle_alpha   90.00
_cell.angle_beta   90.00
_cell.angle_gamma   90.00
#
_symmetry.space_group_name_H-M   'P 1'
#
loop_
_entity.id
_entity.type
_entity.pdbx_description
1 polymer ?
#
loop_
_entity_poly.entity_id
_entity_poly.type
_entity_poly.pdbx_seq_one_letter_code
_entity_poly.pdbx_strand_id
1 'polypeptide(L)' 'MVKIEFELDDDVYAALQSVVARCNLEHRSSGGVNTHGKLTVKKLLIVLAEDAAMTQIRPASWEAFKMQHVLDSHGY' A
#
# COMPACT_ATOMS: atom_id res chain seq x y z
N MET A 1 -3.60 15.90 -12.73
CA MET A 1 -4.03 14.92 -11.71
C MET A 1 -5.10 14.05 -12.33
N VAL A 2 -4.97 12.74 -12.26
CA VAL A 2 -5.98 11.79 -12.77
C VAL A 2 -6.82 11.31 -11.59
N LYS A 3 -8.14 11.21 -11.78
CA LYS A 3 -9.07 10.66 -10.79
C LYS A 3 -9.49 9.26 -11.23
N ILE A 4 -9.35 8.28 -10.34
CA ILE A 4 -9.84 6.92 -10.53
C ILE A 4 -10.86 6.66 -9.43
N GLU A 5 -12.05 6.22 -9.82
CA GLU A 5 -13.12 5.79 -8.91
C GLU A 5 -13.37 4.30 -9.13
N PHE A 6 -13.55 3.58 -8.04
CA PHE A 6 -13.89 2.17 -8.05
C PHE A 6 -14.71 1.86 -6.81
N GLU A 7 -15.52 0.82 -6.92
CA GLU A 7 -16.29 0.27 -5.83
C GLU A 7 -15.53 -0.95 -5.27
N LEU A 8 -15.62 -1.13 -3.96
CA LEU A 8 -15.09 -2.30 -3.28
C LEU A 8 -16.26 -2.99 -2.59
N ASP A 9 -16.23 -4.32 -2.58
CA ASP A 9 -17.14 -5.08 -1.74
C ASP A 9 -16.90 -4.72 -0.26
N ASP A 10 -17.99 -4.73 0.52
CA ASP A 10 -17.96 -4.33 1.94
C ASP A 10 -16.98 -5.17 2.76
N ASP A 11 -16.84 -6.46 2.44
CA ASP A 11 -15.91 -7.38 3.10
C ASP A 11 -14.45 -7.06 2.78
N VAL A 12 -14.15 -6.70 1.53
CA VAL A 12 -12.82 -6.20 1.11
C VAL A 12 -12.50 -4.90 1.84
N TYR A 13 -13.44 -3.96 1.91
CA TYR A 13 -13.24 -2.71 2.62
C TYR A 13 -13.00 -2.94 4.13
N ALA A 14 -13.77 -3.82 4.77
CA ALA A 14 -13.58 -4.21 6.16
C ALA A 14 -12.19 -4.84 6.39
N ALA A 15 -11.75 -5.73 5.50
CA ALA A 15 -10.42 -6.32 5.57
C ALA A 15 -9.31 -5.26 5.44
N LEU A 16 -9.46 -4.28 4.54
CA LEU A 16 -8.52 -3.16 4.41
C LEU A 16 -8.48 -2.30 5.68
N GLN A 17 -9.60 -2.10 6.36
CA GLN A 17 -9.62 -1.41 7.65
C GLN A 17 -8.80 -2.17 8.71
N SER A 18 -8.90 -3.50 8.76
CA SER A 18 -8.07 -4.33 9.65
C SER A 18 -6.58 -4.23 9.31
N VAL A 19 -6.22 -4.21 8.03
CA VAL A 19 -4.82 -4.01 7.60
C VAL A 19 -4.30 -2.65 8.05
N VAL A 20 -5.07 -1.57 7.83
CA VAL A 20 -4.73 -0.21 8.27
C VAL A 20 -4.57 -0.14 9.79
N ALA A 21 -5.45 -0.80 10.55
CA ALA A 21 -5.38 -0.85 12.00
C ALA A 21 -4.06 -1.48 12.48
N ARG A 22 -3.64 -2.60 11.85
CA ARG A 22 -2.36 -3.26 12.14
C ARG A 22 -1.17 -2.37 11.80
N CYS A 23 -1.13 -1.79 10.60
CA CYS A 23 -0.04 -0.87 10.22
C CYS A 23 0.07 0.34 11.16
N ASN A 24 -1.07 0.88 11.60
CA ASN A 24 -1.11 2.00 12.54
C ASN A 24 -0.73 1.59 13.97
N LEU A 25 -0.96 0.34 14.36
CA LEU A 25 -0.46 -0.19 15.63
C LEU A 25 1.07 -0.26 15.60
N GLU A 26 1.63 -0.87 14.56
CA GLU A 26 3.09 -0.91 14.35
C GLU A 26 3.71 0.48 14.30
N HIS A 27 3.07 1.43 13.59
CA HIS A 27 3.49 2.83 13.58
C HIS A 27 3.61 3.39 15.00
N ARG A 28 2.60 3.19 15.86
CA ARG A 28 2.64 3.64 17.26
C ARG A 28 3.72 2.93 18.06
N SER A 29 3.85 1.62 17.90
CA SER A 29 4.89 0.81 18.57
C SER A 29 6.30 1.26 18.20
N SER A 30 6.50 1.73 16.97
CA SER A 30 7.78 2.30 16.49
C SER A 30 8.04 3.75 16.94
N GLY A 31 7.20 4.33 17.80
CA GLY A 31 7.31 5.74 18.20
C GLY A 31 6.97 6.73 17.07
N GLY A 32 6.29 6.27 16.02
CA GLY A 32 5.89 7.09 14.89
C GLY A 32 6.93 7.22 13.76
N VAL A 33 7.98 6.39 13.74
CA VAL A 33 9.15 6.57 12.86
C VAL A 33 9.02 5.90 11.48
N ASN A 34 7.81 5.46 11.08
CA ASN A 34 7.63 4.93 9.72
C ASN A 34 7.52 6.05 8.66
N THR A 35 7.87 5.71 7.41
CA THR A 35 7.95 6.65 6.29
C THR A 35 6.60 7.23 5.85
N HIS A 36 5.51 6.50 6.10
CA HIS A 36 4.18 6.86 5.59
C HIS A 36 3.25 7.49 6.64
N GLY A 37 3.66 7.55 7.91
CA GLY A 37 2.83 8.03 9.01
C GLY A 37 1.58 7.18 9.25
N LYS A 38 0.58 7.77 9.93
CA LYS A 38 -0.74 7.14 10.11
C LYS A 38 -1.46 6.97 8.77
N LEU A 39 -2.03 5.78 8.56
CA LEU A 39 -2.75 5.39 7.35
C LEU A 39 -4.28 5.48 7.54
N THR A 40 -4.95 5.76 6.43
CA THR A 40 -6.38 5.48 6.17
C THR A 40 -6.47 4.49 5.03
N VAL A 41 -7.63 3.88 4.77
CA VAL A 41 -7.80 2.96 3.62
C VAL A 41 -7.45 3.66 2.30
N LYS A 42 -7.94 4.89 2.11
CA LYS A 42 -7.59 5.71 0.94
C LYS A 42 -6.08 5.91 0.80
N LYS A 43 -5.40 6.27 1.90
CA LYS A 43 -3.95 6.51 1.86
C LYS A 43 -3.17 5.22 1.58
N LEU A 44 -3.60 4.09 2.14
CA LEU A 44 -3.02 2.79 1.83
C LEU A 44 -3.08 2.47 0.33
N LEU A 45 -4.25 2.64 -0.29
CA LEU A 45 -4.42 2.37 -1.73
C LEU A 45 -3.60 3.31 -2.61
N ILE A 46 -3.45 4.58 -2.21
CA ILE A 46 -2.57 5.53 -2.90
C ILE A 46 -1.11 5.07 -2.84
N VAL A 47 -0.62 4.70 -1.65
CA VAL A 47 0.78 4.25 -1.49
C VAL A 47 1.03 2.95 -2.25
N LEU A 48 0.09 2.01 -2.26
CA LEU A 48 0.22 0.79 -3.06
C LEU A 48 0.30 1.08 -4.57
N ALA A 49 -0.45 2.06 -5.06
CA ALA A 49 -0.34 2.51 -6.45
C ALA A 49 1.01 3.19 -6.74
N GLU A 50 1.56 3.95 -5.79
CA GLU A 50 2.89 4.55 -5.88
C GLU A 50 3.98 3.47 -5.90
N ASP A 51 3.90 2.47 -5.02
CA ASP A 51 4.83 1.33 -4.97
C ASP A 51 4.80 0.51 -6.26
N ALA A 52 3.61 0.29 -6.84
CA ALA A 52 3.46 -0.33 -8.15
C ALA A 52 4.16 0.49 -9.24
N ALA A 53 4.02 1.82 -9.23
CA ALA A 53 4.70 2.69 -10.20
C ALA A 53 6.24 2.70 -10.02
N MET A 54 6.75 2.44 -8.81
CA MET A 54 8.20 2.38 -8.56
C MET A 54 8.87 1.24 -9.32
N THR A 55 8.16 0.15 -9.65
CA THR A 55 8.67 -0.92 -10.53
C THR A 55 9.20 -0.37 -11.87
N GLN A 56 8.58 0.70 -12.36
CA GLN A 56 8.98 1.37 -13.60
C GLN A 56 9.89 2.59 -13.35
N ILE A 57 9.58 3.41 -12.34
CA ILE A 57 10.27 4.70 -12.13
C ILE A 57 11.64 4.50 -11.45
N ARG A 58 11.73 3.53 -10.53
CA ARG A 58 12.95 3.21 -9.77
C ARG A 58 13.11 1.69 -9.62
N PRO A 59 13.30 0.94 -10.72
CA PRO A 59 13.30 -0.54 -10.71
C PRO A 59 14.34 -1.16 -9.77
N ALA A 60 15.43 -0.45 -9.46
CA ALA A 60 16.47 -0.92 -8.55
C ALA A 60 16.17 -0.64 -7.06
N SER A 61 15.04 0.01 -6.73
CA SER A 61 14.67 0.28 -5.34
C SER A 61 14.18 -1.00 -4.65
N TRP A 62 14.29 -1.03 -3.32
CA TRP A 62 13.82 -2.19 -2.56
C TRP A 62 12.29 -2.30 -2.60
N GLU A 63 11.56 -1.18 -2.65
CA GLU A 63 10.10 -1.14 -2.83
C GLU A 63 9.71 -1.75 -4.17
N ALA A 64 10.38 -1.34 -5.25
CA ALA A 64 10.18 -1.87 -6.59
C ALA A 64 10.42 -3.38 -6.65
N PHE A 65 11.51 -3.87 -6.06
CA PHE A 65 11.79 -5.31 -6.01
C PHE A 65 10.72 -6.10 -5.27
N LYS A 66 10.25 -5.59 -4.12
CA LYS A 66 9.18 -6.25 -3.35
C LYS A 66 7.85 -6.25 -4.09
N MET A 67 7.51 -5.14 -4.75
CA MET A 67 6.27 -5.04 -5.52
C MET A 67 6.34 -5.91 -6.78
N GLN A 68 7.46 -5.93 -7.50
CA GLN A 68 7.64 -6.81 -8.66
C GLN A 68 7.48 -8.28 -8.26
N HIS A 69 8.03 -8.69 -7.11
CA HIS A 69 7.84 -10.05 -6.63
C HIS A 69 6.35 -10.40 -6.38
N VAL A 70 5.56 -9.48 -5.84
CA VAL A 70 4.10 -9.67 -5.70
C VAL A 70 3.47 -9.85 -7.08
N LEU A 71 3.81 -8.99 -8.04
CA LEU A 71 3.26 -9.05 -9.39
C LEU A 71 3.58 -10.39 -10.07
N ASP A 72 4.86 -10.78 -10.05
CA ASP A 72 5.34 -12.05 -10.63
C ASP A 72 4.67 -13.26 -9.97
N SER A 73 4.49 -13.23 -8.64
CA SER A 73 3.87 -14.34 -7.89
C SER A 73 2.39 -14.55 -8.23
N HIS A 74 1.73 -13.51 -8.73
CA HIS A 74 0.33 -13.55 -9.17
C HIS A 74 0.20 -13.72 -10.70
N GLY A 75 1.30 -13.74 -11.45
CA GLY A 75 1.31 -13.91 -12.90
C GLY A 75 0.82 -12.70 -13.69
N TYR A 76 1.00 -11.49 -13.15
CA TYR A 76 0.76 -10.24 -13.88
C TYR A 76 1.82 -9.95 -14.94
#